data_AF-A0A5E7UJC5-F1
#
_entry.id   AF-A0A5E7UJC5-F1
#
_cell.length_a   1.000
_cell.length_b   1.000
_cell.length_c   1.000
_cell.angle_alpha   90.00
_cell.angle_beta   90.00
_cell.angle_gamma   90.00
#
_symmetry.space_group_name_H-M   'P 1'
#
loop_
_entity.id
_entity.type
_entity.pdbx_description
1 polymer ?
#
loop_
_entity_poly.entity_id
_entity_poly.type
_entity_poly.pdbx_seq_one_letter_code
_entity_poly.pdbx_strand_id
1 'polypeptide(L)'
;MNIKQPEPAPVLAAWRALNLCNHPERRPTLCCHVVLANGEPACGLDGGNWVAAYTPEPAERVPEDARCQRHGCKERWPAPVYK
;
A
#
# COMPACT_ATOMS: atom_id res chain seq x y z
N MET A 1 24.80 28.63 0.04
CA MET A 1 24.60 27.33 -0.63
C MET A 1 23.21 26.84 -0.25
N ASN A 2 22.24 26.90 -1.16
CA ASN A 2 20.92 26.33 -0.90
C ASN A 2 21.06 24.81 -0.93
N ILE A 3 21.14 24.20 0.25
CA ILE A 3 21.01 22.75 0.40
C ILE A 3 19.59 22.43 -0.06
N LYS A 4 19.45 21.92 -1.28
CA LYS A 4 18.19 21.32 -1.73
C LYS A 4 17.92 20.19 -0.75
N GLN A 5 16.90 20.34 0.10
CA GLN A 5 16.46 19.21 0.91
C GLN A 5 16.06 18.10 -0.07
N PRO A 6 16.57 16.87 0.11
CA PRO A 6 16.13 15.76 -0.72
C PRO A 6 14.62 15.63 -0.57
N GLU A 7 13.91 15.50 -1.70
CA GLU A 7 12.48 15.25 -1.67
C GLU A 7 12.22 13.99 -0.83
N PRO A 8 11.20 13.99 0.04
CA PRO A 8 10.86 12.81 0.82
C PRO A 8 10.62 11.63 -0.12
N ALA A 9 11.17 10.47 0.23
CA ALA A 9 11.02 9.27 -0.58
C ALA A 9 9.53 8.97 -0.83
N PRO A 10 9.15 8.54 -2.04
CA PRO A 10 7.75 8.31 -2.36
C PRO A 10 7.18 7.20 -1.47
N VAL A 11 5.97 7.43 -0.94
CA VAL A 11 5.21 6.38 -0.27
C VAL A 11 4.82 5.34 -1.33
N LEU A 12 5.11 4.08 -1.08
CA LEU A 12 4.80 2.98 -1.99
C LEU A 12 3.55 2.23 -1.54
N ALA A 13 2.83 1.65 -2.50
CA ALA A 13 1.66 0.83 -2.26
C ALA A 13 1.64 -0.39 -3.17
N ALA A 14 1.06 -1.49 -2.70
CA ALA A 14 0.91 -2.72 -3.47
C ALA A 14 -0.41 -3.42 -3.18
N TRP A 15 -0.92 -4.13 -4.19
CA TRP A 15 -2.04 -5.04 -4.02
C TRP A 15 -1.61 -6.32 -3.31
N ARG A 16 -2.51 -6.90 -2.53
CA ARG A 16 -2.31 -8.24 -1.97
C ARG A 16 -2.50 -9.32 -3.03
N ALA A 17 -1.60 -10.30 -3.10
CA ALA A 17 -1.78 -11.50 -3.91
C ALA A 17 -2.99 -12.31 -3.42
N LEU A 18 -3.96 -12.56 -4.31
CA LEU A 18 -5.18 -13.29 -4.01
C LEU A 18 -4.99 -14.81 -3.95
N ASN A 19 -3.96 -15.33 -4.62
CA ASN A 19 -3.80 -16.76 -4.89
C ASN A 19 -3.33 -17.58 -3.67
N LEU A 20 -2.96 -16.90 -2.57
CA LEU A 20 -2.52 -17.52 -1.32
C LEU A 20 -3.62 -17.55 -0.25
N CYS A 21 -4.83 -17.08 -0.55
CA CYS A 21 -5.97 -17.09 0.38
C CYS A 21 -6.98 -18.18 -0.02
N ASN A 22 -7.02 -19.27 0.76
CA ASN A 22 -7.99 -20.38 0.61
C ASN A 22 -9.46 -19.99 0.91
N HIS A 23 -9.76 -18.71 1.13
CA HIS A 23 -11.09 -18.20 1.48
C HIS A 23 -11.48 -17.01 0.58
N PRO A 24 -11.96 -17.27 -0.65
CA PRO A 24 -12.40 -16.22 -1.58
C PRO A 24 -13.55 -15.34 -1.07
N GLU A 25 -14.38 -15.85 -0.16
CA GLU A 25 -15.47 -15.16 0.50
C GLU A 25 -15.00 -14.19 1.60
N ARG A 26 -13.77 -14.39 2.11
CA ARG A 26 -13.08 -13.48 3.04
C ARG A 26 -12.19 -12.48 2.30
N ARG A 27 -12.51 -12.18 1.03
CA ARG A 27 -11.91 -11.10 0.24
C ARG A 27 -12.72 -9.81 0.46
N PRO A 28 -12.56 -9.06 1.57
CA PRO A 28 -13.00 -7.68 1.55
C PRO A 28 -12.10 -7.02 0.51
N THR A 29 -12.67 -6.78 -0.68
CA THR A 29 -12.17 -5.97 -1.81
C THR A 29 -10.66 -5.97 -1.98
N LEU A 30 -10.16 -6.44 -3.13
CA LEU A 30 -8.83 -6.07 -3.60
C LEU A 30 -8.60 -4.59 -3.25
N CYS A 31 -7.66 -4.33 -2.35
CA CYS A 31 -7.27 -2.99 -1.95
C CYS A 31 -5.74 -2.96 -2.00
N CYS A 32 -5.19 -1.82 -2.40
CA CYS A 32 -3.79 -1.52 -2.21
C CYS A 32 -3.50 -1.27 -0.73
N HIS A 33 -2.33 -1.68 -0.29
CA HIS A 33 -1.80 -1.39 1.03
C HIS A 33 -0.56 -0.52 0.88
N VAL A 34 -0.39 0.47 1.77
CA VAL A 34 0.90 1.16 1.89
C VAL A 34 1.94 0.14 2.33
N VAL A 35 3.09 0.13 1.66
CA VAL A 35 4.18 -0.82 1.89
C VAL A 35 5.33 -0.10 2.59
N LEU A 36 5.83 -0.71 3.67
CA LEU A 36 6.99 -0.23 4.40
C LEU A 36 8.30 -0.62 3.69
N ALA A 37 9.43 -0.07 4.14
CA ALA A 37 10.73 -0.36 3.53
C ALA A 37 11.12 -1.86 3.57
N ASN A 38 10.56 -2.62 4.52
CA ASN A 38 10.77 -4.06 4.64
C ASN A 38 9.83 -4.90 3.73
N GLY A 39 9.00 -4.26 2.91
CA GLY A 39 8.05 -4.94 2.00
C GLY A 39 6.73 -5.35 2.65
N GLU A 40 6.54 -5.09 3.95
CA GLU A 40 5.31 -5.42 4.67
C GLU A 40 4.24 -4.33 4.57
N PRO A 41 2.95 -4.67 4.70
CA PRO A 41 1.88 -3.69 4.67
C PRO A 41 1.83 -2.91 5.99
N ALA A 42 1.72 -1.59 5.90
CA ALA A 42 1.79 -0.68 7.03
C ALA A 42 0.64 -0.82 8.05
N CYS A 43 -0.43 -1.52 7.68
CA CYS A 43 -1.56 -1.84 8.55
C CYS A 43 -1.39 -3.13 9.38
N GLY A 44 -0.25 -3.81 9.28
CA GLY A 44 0.01 -5.03 10.04
C GLY A 44 -0.92 -6.19 9.67
N LEU A 45 -1.41 -6.23 8.42
CA LEU A 45 -2.12 -7.40 7.90
C LEU A 45 -1.16 -8.61 7.95
N ASP A 46 -1.35 -9.43 8.98
CA ASP A 46 -0.59 -10.61 9.43
C ASP A 46 0.50 -11.14 8.48
N GLY A 47 1.77 -10.93 8.87
CA GLY A 47 2.46 -11.94 9.67
C GLY A 47 2.67 -13.32 9.02
N GLY A 48 2.90 -13.38 7.71
CA GLY A 48 3.31 -14.61 7.00
C GLY A 48 2.53 -14.94 5.73
N ASN A 49 1.38 -14.30 5.49
CA ASN A 49 0.55 -14.50 4.28
C ASN A 49 0.32 -13.18 3.51
N TRP A 50 1.28 -12.26 3.62
CA TRP A 50 1.41 -11.10 2.77
C TRP A 50 2.39 -11.41 1.65
N VAL A 51 1.92 -11.26 0.41
CA VAL A 51 2.76 -11.20 -0.78
C VAL A 51 2.19 -10.09 -1.64
N ALA A 52 3.04 -9.13 -2.01
CA ALA A 52 2.67 -8.12 -2.99
C ALA A 52 2.39 -8.82 -4.34
N ALA A 53 1.21 -8.57 -4.91
CA ALA A 53 0.83 -9.18 -6.20
C ALA A 53 1.67 -8.63 -7.36
N TYR A 54 2.15 -7.40 -7.23
CA TYR A 54 2.89 -6.66 -8.24
C TYR A 54 4.00 -5.84 -7.58
N THR A 55 4.92 -5.31 -8.39
CA THR A 55 5.91 -4.32 -7.93
C THR A 55 5.19 -3.15 -7.26
N PRO A 56 5.60 -2.74 -6.05
CA PRO A 56 5.01 -1.58 -5.39
C PRO A 56 5.10 -0.31 -6.26
N GLU A 57 4.00 0.42 -6.33
CA GLU A 57 3.89 1.65 -7.11
C GLU A 57 3.73 2.87 -6.18
N PRO A 58 3.98 4.11 -6.65
CA PRO A 58 3.72 5.30 -5.85
C PRO A 58 2.26 5.37 -5.36
N ALA A 59 2.08 5.51 -4.05
CA ALA A 59 0.79 5.48 -3.38
C ALA A 59 -0.15 6.62 -3.81
N GLU A 60 0.41 7.73 -4.31
CA GLU A 60 -0.34 8.86 -4.89
C GLU A 60 -1.14 8.49 -6.14
N ARG A 61 -0.74 7.42 -6.84
CA ARG A 61 -1.42 6.91 -8.05
C ARG A 61 -2.57 5.96 -7.74
N VAL A 62 -2.70 5.54 -6.49
CA VAL A 62 -3.77 4.64 -6.06
C VAL A 62 -5.04 5.45 -5.83
N PRO A 63 -6.14 5.14 -6.53
CA PRO A 63 -7.41 5.84 -6.35
C PRO A 63 -7.99 5.54 -4.97
N GLU A 64 -8.72 6.50 -4.39
CA GLU A 64 -9.13 6.45 -2.98
C GLU A 64 -10.00 5.25 -2.61
N ASP A 65 -10.83 4.80 -3.54
CA ASP A 65 -11.70 3.63 -3.43
C ASP A 65 -10.92 2.30 -3.38
N ALA A 66 -9.73 2.27 -3.97
CA ALA A 66 -8.83 1.11 -3.93
C ALA A 66 -7.90 1.10 -2.70
N ARG A 67 -7.94 2.12 -1.83
CA ARG A 67 -7.01 2.24 -0.68
C ARG A 67 -7.47 1.43 0.52
N CYS A 68 -6.56 0.67 1.11
CA CYS A 68 -6.79 0.00 2.38
C CYS A 68 -7.11 1.02 3.48
N GLN A 69 -8.28 0.84 4.11
CA GLN A 69 -8.79 1.71 5.17
C GLN A 69 -8.41 1.28 6.60
N ARG A 70 -7.59 0.22 6.74
CA ARG A 70 -7.13 -0.23 8.06
C ARG A 70 -6.20 0.80 8.69
N HIS A 71 -6.25 0.88 10.03
CA HIS A 71 -5.31 1.66 10.83
C HIS A 71 -3.86 1.34 10.41
N GLY A 72 -2.98 2.35 10.34
CA GLY A 72 -1.63 2.22 9.80
C GLY A 72 -1.51 2.42 8.28
N CYS A 73 -2.38 1.83 7.44
CA CYS A 73 -2.42 2.20 6.01
C CYS A 73 -3.11 3.55 5.83
N LYS A 74 -4.27 3.73 6.47
CA LYS A 74 -5.11 4.92 6.35
C LYS A 74 -4.35 6.23 6.62
N GLU A 75 -3.49 6.23 7.63
CA GLU A 75 -2.74 7.41 8.09
C GLU A 75 -1.54 7.76 7.19
N ARG A 76 -1.16 6.86 6.28
CA ARG A 76 0.03 6.98 5.43
C ARG A 76 -0.28 7.22 3.96
N TRP A 77 -1.56 7.21 3.57
CA TRP A 77 -1.94 7.52 2.20
C TRP A 77 -1.67 8.99 1.89
N PRO A 78 -0.90 9.29 0.83
CA PRO A 78 -0.78 10.66 0.34
C PRO A 78 -2.09 11.11 -0.29
N ALA A 79 -2.26 12.42 -0.49
CA ALA A 79 -3.35 12.93 -1.32
C ALA A 79 -3.28 12.28 -2.73
N PRO A 80 -4.40 11.86 -3.31
CA PRO A 80 -4.42 11.36 -4.69
C PRO A 80 -3.98 12.47 -5.67
N VAL A 81 -3.13 12.11 -6.63
CA VAL A 81 -2.80 12.98 -7.76
C VAL A 81 -3.69 12.55 -8.92
N TYR A 82 -4.75 13.32 -9.15
CA TYR A 82 -5.58 13.19 -10.35
C TYR A 82 -4.76 13.73 -11.53
N LYS A 83 -4.36 12.87 -12.47
CA LYS A 83 -3.78 13.28 -13.75
C LYS A 83 -4.87 13.44 -14.80
#